data_AF-A0A9X0HLY5-F1
#
_entry.id   AF-A0A9X0HLY5-F1
#
_cell.length_a   1.000
_cell.length_b   1.000
_cell.length_c   1.000
_cell.angle_alpha   90.00
_cell.angle_beta   90.00
_cell.angle_gamma   90.00
#
_symmetry.space_group_name_H-M   'P 1'
#
loop_
_entity.id
_entity.type
_entity.pdbx_description
1 polymer ?
#
loop_
_entity_poly.entity_id
_entity_poly.type
_entity_poly.pdbx_seq_one_letter_code
_entity_poly.pdbx_strand_id
1 'polypeptide(L)'
;MPTMIPNSLSALCALFLLQGPACTPARPTTLPTSANNSAEAVPSSAPTVAAAPSTPAAPAGLQVGAARFGEYLPLLQGKRVGVVVNQTSTVGRALLPDTLLAKGVNITAIFGPEHGFRGEAADGATIKDGKDERTGKPVRSLYGATKKPTAEMLQDVDVLVFDIQDVGTRFYTYISTMHYVMEAAADQGKPVIVLDRPNPNGWYVDGPIMEPQHKSFVGMHPIPIVHGLTVGELAQMINGEKWLAGGKQCQLTVIPVQGYTHATRYELPVRPSPNLPNPHAVSLYATLCLFEGTDVSVGRGTEFPFEVIGAPTQPSTRPFSFTPKPNPGSTSPPQNGKLCYGEDLRKTGNDMGFTLRYLIDYYQKSSAKDKFFGKYFEQLTGTPTVRQMIIAGKSEKEIRQAWEPALGQYKQMRKKYLLYPDFK
;
A
#
# COMPACT_ATOMS: atom_id res chain seq x y z
N MET A 1 3.35 -27.32 58.73
CA MET A 1 3.80 -28.40 57.84
C MET A 1 2.63 -28.79 56.95
N PRO A 2 2.80 -28.91 55.63
CA PRO A 2 3.65 -28.07 54.79
C PRO A 2 2.85 -27.61 53.51
N THR A 3 2.95 -26.34 53.10
CA THR A 3 3.78 -25.80 51.98
C THR A 3 3.19 -26.05 50.58
N MET A 4 3.36 -25.23 49.55
CA MET A 4 3.85 -23.88 49.35
C MET A 4 3.41 -23.46 47.92
N ILE A 5 3.52 -22.16 47.68
CA ILE A 5 3.29 -21.38 46.46
C ILE A 5 4.40 -21.68 45.39
N PRO A 6 4.60 -20.87 44.32
CA PRO A 6 4.16 -20.99 42.91
C PRO A 6 5.33 -21.16 41.91
N ASN A 7 5.10 -20.75 40.66
CA ASN A 7 6.01 -20.01 39.76
C ASN A 7 6.75 -20.76 38.63
N SER A 8 6.53 -20.22 37.43
CA SER A 8 7.53 -19.72 36.47
C SER A 8 8.45 -20.66 35.68
N LEU A 9 8.58 -20.24 34.40
CA LEU A 9 9.82 -20.09 33.62
C LEU A 9 10.44 -21.26 32.83
N SER A 10 10.85 -20.86 31.61
CA SER A 10 12.07 -21.23 30.87
C SER A 10 12.20 -22.57 30.15
N ALA A 11 12.33 -22.45 28.83
CA ALA A 11 13.46 -22.88 27.99
C ALA A 11 14.21 -24.17 28.38
N LEU A 12 14.25 -25.13 27.46
CA LEU A 12 15.46 -25.90 27.10
C LEU A 12 15.16 -26.73 25.83
N CYS A 13 15.93 -26.55 24.75
CA CYS A 13 16.12 -27.59 23.75
C CYS A 13 17.53 -27.50 23.15
N ALA A 14 18.38 -28.36 23.72
CA ALA A 14 19.54 -29.07 23.22
C ALA A 14 20.25 -28.61 21.93
N LEU A 15 21.52 -28.22 22.13
CA LEU A 15 22.62 -28.37 21.19
C LEU A 15 22.84 -29.84 20.81
N PHE A 16 23.04 -30.13 19.52
CA PHE A 16 23.80 -31.29 19.06
C PHE A 16 25.05 -30.81 18.32
N LEU A 17 26.21 -31.12 18.91
CA LEU A 17 27.53 -31.03 18.30
C LEU A 17 27.80 -32.35 17.56
N LEU A 18 28.19 -32.27 16.29
CA LEU A 18 28.90 -33.36 15.60
C LEU A 18 30.23 -32.81 15.09
N GLN A 19 31.30 -33.39 15.64
CA GLN A 19 32.69 -33.19 15.28
C GLN A 19 32.99 -33.94 13.97
N GLY A 20 33.78 -33.31 13.10
CA GLY A 20 34.49 -33.96 12.00
C GLY A 20 35.97 -33.53 12.03
N PRO A 21 36.95 -34.45 11.83
CA PRO A 21 38.35 -34.20 12.14
C PRO A 21 39.11 -33.48 11.02
N ALA A 22 40.29 -32.99 11.41
CA ALA A 22 41.11 -32.01 10.70
C ALA A 22 42.19 -32.61 9.77
N CYS A 23 42.56 -31.78 8.79
CA CYS A 23 43.90 -31.49 8.25
C CYS A 23 44.75 -32.57 7.55
N THR A 24 45.22 -32.26 6.33
CA THR A 24 46.67 -32.15 6.01
C THR A 24 46.89 -31.44 4.65
N PRO A 25 48.04 -30.75 4.44
CA PRO A 25 48.30 -29.89 3.27
C PRO A 25 49.24 -30.52 2.23
N ALA A 26 49.20 -30.05 0.97
CA ALA A 26 50.24 -30.35 -0.02
C ALA A 26 50.56 -29.13 -0.92
N ARG A 27 51.84 -29.07 -1.30
CA ARG A 27 52.69 -27.96 -1.78
C ARG A 27 52.47 -27.54 -3.26
N PRO A 28 53.09 -26.42 -3.70
CA PRO A 28 52.84 -25.75 -4.97
C PRO A 28 53.67 -26.33 -6.12
N THR A 29 53.19 -26.17 -7.35
CA THR A 29 53.98 -26.39 -8.57
C THR A 29 53.88 -25.19 -9.52
N THR A 30 55.02 -24.94 -10.13
CA THR A 30 55.48 -23.75 -10.86
C THR A 30 54.90 -23.63 -12.27
N LEU A 31 54.79 -22.38 -12.74
CA LEU A 31 54.59 -21.97 -14.13
C LEU A 31 55.66 -22.55 -15.08
N PRO A 32 55.35 -22.59 -16.39
CA PRO A 32 56.12 -21.71 -17.27
C PRO A 32 55.27 -20.87 -18.22
N THR A 33 55.85 -19.71 -18.50
CA THR A 33 55.55 -18.68 -19.50
C THR A 33 55.54 -19.18 -20.94
N SER A 34 54.62 -18.66 -21.74
CA SER A 34 54.95 -18.18 -23.10
C SER A 34 54.06 -17.00 -23.47
N ALA A 35 54.71 -15.94 -23.91
CA ALA A 35 54.12 -14.69 -24.36
C ALA A 35 53.66 -14.83 -25.81
N ASN A 36 52.55 -14.17 -26.17
CA ASN A 36 52.53 -13.43 -27.42
C ASN A 36 51.54 -12.26 -27.40
N ASN A 37 52.02 -11.14 -27.91
CA ASN A 37 51.38 -9.84 -28.01
C ASN A 37 50.15 -9.84 -28.91
N SER A 38 49.14 -9.06 -28.52
CA SER A 38 48.60 -7.98 -29.36
C SER A 38 47.60 -7.15 -28.56
N ALA A 39 47.95 -5.89 -28.33
CA ALA A 39 47.11 -4.89 -27.71
C ALA A 39 46.09 -4.37 -28.74
N GLU A 40 44.80 -4.49 -28.44
CA GLU A 40 43.75 -3.65 -29.00
C GLU A 40 43.09 -2.90 -27.84
N ALA A 41 43.21 -1.57 -27.86
CA ALA A 41 42.58 -0.69 -26.91
C ALA A 41 41.08 -0.60 -27.22
N VAL A 42 40.25 -1.17 -26.33
CA VAL A 42 38.80 -0.97 -26.35
C VAL A 42 38.49 0.35 -25.63
N PRO A 43 37.77 1.30 -26.25
CA PRO A 43 37.43 2.55 -25.58
C PRO A 43 36.43 2.29 -24.46
N SER A 44 36.76 2.76 -23.26
CA SER A 44 35.87 2.81 -22.10
C SER A 44 34.75 3.82 -22.36
N SER A 45 33.60 3.35 -22.85
CA SER A 45 32.35 4.11 -22.75
C SER A 45 31.72 3.81 -21.39
N ALA A 46 31.86 4.76 -20.47
CA ALA A 46 31.09 4.76 -19.23
C ALA A 46 29.59 4.67 -19.56
N PRO A 47 28.79 3.86 -18.84
CA PRO A 47 27.37 3.79 -19.08
C PRO A 47 26.74 5.16 -18.76
N THR A 48 26.19 5.81 -19.78
CA THR A 48 25.37 7.00 -19.63
C THR A 48 24.19 6.64 -18.73
N VAL A 49 24.17 7.19 -17.51
CA VAL A 49 23.03 7.08 -16.60
C VAL A 49 21.81 7.60 -17.34
N ALA A 50 20.89 6.70 -17.68
CA ALA A 50 19.63 7.08 -18.30
C ALA A 50 18.93 8.10 -17.41
N ALA A 51 18.59 9.26 -17.98
CA ALA A 51 17.81 10.27 -17.30
C ALA A 51 16.52 9.64 -16.77
N ALA A 52 16.17 9.95 -15.51
CA ALA A 52 14.93 9.50 -14.91
C ALA A 52 13.75 9.83 -15.84
N PRO A 53 12.79 8.91 -16.06
CA PRO A 53 11.63 9.19 -16.90
C PRO A 53 10.93 10.44 -16.39
N SER A 54 10.71 11.40 -17.29
CA SER A 54 9.99 12.63 -17.00
C SER A 54 8.58 12.28 -16.54
N THR A 55 8.27 12.62 -15.29
CA THR A 55 6.93 12.48 -14.72
C THR A 55 5.91 13.19 -15.63
N PRO A 56 4.84 12.52 -16.06
CA PRO A 56 3.77 13.18 -16.80
C PRO A 56 3.25 14.36 -15.98
N ALA A 57 3.14 15.53 -16.62
CA ALA A 57 2.64 16.72 -15.97
C ALA A 57 1.17 16.49 -15.58
N ALA A 58 0.81 16.80 -14.33
CA ALA A 58 -0.57 16.84 -13.90
C ALA A 58 -1.38 17.75 -14.86
N PRO A 59 -2.68 17.47 -15.09
CA PRO A 59 -3.53 18.32 -15.93
C PRO A 59 -3.36 19.80 -15.57
N ALA A 60 -3.24 20.66 -16.58
CA ALA A 60 -3.00 22.09 -16.38
C ALA A 60 -4.02 22.69 -15.39
N GLY A 61 -3.53 23.29 -14.31
CA GLY A 61 -4.37 23.90 -13.26
C GLY A 61 -4.72 23.00 -12.08
N LEU A 62 -4.32 21.72 -12.09
CA LEU A 62 -4.51 20.84 -10.93
C LEU A 62 -3.54 21.21 -9.78
N GLN A 63 -4.08 21.45 -8.58
CA GLN A 63 -3.29 21.65 -7.37
C GLN A 63 -3.80 20.77 -6.23
N VAL A 64 -2.96 19.86 -5.75
CA VAL A 64 -3.25 19.05 -4.56
C VAL A 64 -3.42 19.94 -3.32
N GLY A 65 -4.12 19.45 -2.30
CA GLY A 65 -4.38 20.22 -1.07
C GLY A 65 -3.09 20.75 -0.42
N ALA A 66 -2.01 19.97 -0.47
CA ALA A 66 -0.70 20.35 0.05
C ALA A 66 -0.02 21.52 -0.69
N ALA A 67 -0.43 21.83 -1.93
CA ALA A 67 0.05 23.00 -2.66
C ALA A 67 -0.76 24.27 -2.37
N ARG A 68 -1.93 24.15 -1.72
CA ARG A 68 -2.86 25.26 -1.44
C ARG A 68 -2.56 25.95 -0.11
N PHE A 69 -1.33 26.43 0.06
CA PHE A 69 -0.82 26.99 1.31
C PHE A 69 -1.72 28.04 1.97
N GLY A 70 -2.36 28.92 1.20
CA GLY A 70 -3.24 29.98 1.72
C GLY A 70 -4.44 29.45 2.49
N GLU A 71 -4.89 28.22 2.19
CA GLU A 71 -6.07 27.60 2.80
C GLU A 71 -5.78 27.00 4.18
N TYR A 72 -4.53 26.69 4.50
CA TYR A 72 -4.20 25.92 5.69
C TYR A 72 -3.03 26.43 6.53
N LEU A 73 -2.08 27.21 5.98
CA LEU A 73 -1.02 27.80 6.81
C LEU A 73 -1.55 28.68 7.95
N PRO A 74 -2.59 29.53 7.75
CA PRO A 74 -3.17 30.29 8.86
C PRO A 74 -3.70 29.40 9.99
N LEU A 75 -4.19 28.19 9.67
CA LEU A 75 -4.70 27.22 10.64
C LEU A 75 -3.58 26.57 11.47
N LEU A 76 -2.33 26.62 10.99
CA LEU A 76 -1.14 26.03 11.64
C LEU A 76 -0.32 27.08 12.43
N GLN A 77 -0.59 28.37 12.25
CA GLN A 77 0.20 29.44 12.86
C GLN A 77 0.18 29.32 14.39
N GLY A 78 1.37 29.31 15.01
CA GLY A 78 1.53 29.21 16.46
C GLY A 78 1.19 27.86 17.08
N LYS A 79 0.80 26.85 16.28
CA LYS A 79 0.44 25.52 16.77
C LYS A 79 1.62 24.55 16.71
N ARG A 80 1.64 23.57 17.61
CA ARG A 80 2.50 22.39 17.52
C ARG A 80 1.86 21.38 16.56
N VAL A 81 2.52 21.11 15.44
CA VAL A 81 1.94 20.34 14.33
C VAL A 81 2.51 18.91 14.32
N GLY A 82 1.62 17.93 14.34
CA GLY A 82 1.94 16.54 14.00
C GLY A 82 1.62 16.29 12.53
N VAL A 83 2.55 15.72 11.76
CA VAL A 83 2.34 15.43 10.33
C VAL A 83 2.34 13.93 10.08
N VAL A 84 1.30 13.42 9.40
CA VAL A 84 1.17 12.03 8.97
C VAL A 84 1.43 12.00 7.47
N VAL A 85 2.59 11.48 7.09
CA VAL A 85 3.16 11.64 5.75
C VAL A 85 3.92 10.38 5.32
N ASN A 86 4.10 10.22 4.01
CA ASN A 86 5.08 9.31 3.46
C ASN A 86 5.88 9.93 2.29
N GLN A 87 6.58 9.11 1.50
CA GLN A 87 7.39 9.58 0.37
C GLN A 87 6.56 10.24 -0.73
N THR A 88 5.24 10.00 -0.76
CA THR A 88 4.32 10.60 -1.73
C THR A 88 3.88 12.00 -1.35
N SER A 89 4.10 12.42 -0.10
CA SER A 89 3.71 13.70 0.50
C SER A 89 4.58 14.85 -0.01
N THR A 90 4.64 15.01 -1.33
CA THR A 90 5.46 16.01 -2.01
C THR A 90 4.64 17.25 -2.36
N VAL A 91 5.31 18.39 -2.34
CA VAL A 91 4.85 19.66 -2.93
C VAL A 91 5.97 20.17 -3.83
N GLY A 92 5.74 20.12 -5.14
CA GLY A 92 6.81 20.28 -6.11
C GLY A 92 7.85 19.17 -5.95
N ARG A 93 9.12 19.54 -5.66
CA ARG A 93 10.23 18.59 -5.50
C ARG A 93 10.58 18.27 -4.04
N ALA A 94 9.94 18.93 -3.07
CA ALA A 94 10.23 18.76 -1.65
C ALA A 94 9.13 17.94 -0.98
N LEU A 95 9.47 17.24 0.10
CA LEU A 95 8.47 16.65 0.98
C LEU A 95 7.80 17.74 1.81
N LEU A 96 6.54 17.48 2.20
CA LEU A 96 5.71 18.40 2.95
C LEU A 96 6.36 18.82 4.28
N PRO A 97 6.93 17.93 5.11
CA PRO A 97 7.52 18.34 6.39
C PRO A 97 8.58 19.43 6.25
N ASP A 98 9.46 19.33 5.25
CA ASP A 98 10.53 20.31 5.06
C ASP A 98 9.99 21.60 4.47
N THR A 99 8.99 21.50 3.60
CA THR A 99 8.28 22.67 3.05
C THR A 99 7.58 23.46 4.16
N LEU A 100 6.93 22.77 5.10
CA LEU A 100 6.27 23.41 6.25
C LEU A 100 7.28 24.03 7.23
N LEU A 101 8.38 23.35 7.52
CA LEU A 101 9.46 23.90 8.35
C LEU A 101 10.07 25.16 7.74
N ALA A 102 10.36 25.15 6.44
CA ALA A 102 10.86 26.32 5.72
C ALA A 102 9.86 27.50 5.72
N LYS A 103 8.57 27.22 5.92
CA LYS A 103 7.51 28.22 6.06
C LYS A 103 7.23 28.62 7.52
N GLY A 104 8.07 28.19 8.47
CA GLY A 104 7.98 28.57 9.88
C GLY A 104 6.96 27.77 10.69
N VAL A 105 6.44 26.65 10.17
CA VAL A 105 5.52 25.78 10.92
C VAL A 105 6.29 25.00 11.99
N ASN A 106 5.78 25.01 13.23
CA ASN A 106 6.37 24.26 14.33
C ASN A 106 5.94 22.79 14.31
N ILE A 107 6.64 21.97 13.51
CA ILE A 107 6.44 20.50 13.54
C ILE A 107 7.06 19.92 14.82
N THR A 108 6.28 19.16 15.58
CA THR A 108 6.72 18.49 16.82
C THR A 108 6.77 16.97 16.69
N ALA A 109 6.04 16.37 15.75
CA ALA A 109 6.06 14.94 15.47
C ALA A 109 5.82 14.64 13.99
N ILE A 110 6.55 13.67 13.45
CA ILE A 110 6.32 13.07 12.13
C ILE A 110 5.86 11.64 12.34
N PHE A 111 4.77 11.26 11.70
CA PHE A 111 4.19 9.92 11.73
C PHE A 111 4.30 9.29 10.34
N GLY A 112 5.01 8.17 10.24
CA GLY A 112 5.12 7.38 9.01
C GLY A 112 4.24 6.12 9.09
N PRO A 113 3.44 5.79 8.06
CA PRO A 113 2.72 4.51 7.97
C PRO A 113 3.68 3.39 7.53
N GLU A 114 3.22 2.43 6.75
CA GLU A 114 4.08 1.43 6.10
C GLU A 114 5.18 2.08 5.22
N HIS A 115 6.36 1.43 5.15
CA HIS A 115 7.58 1.87 4.42
C HIS A 115 8.30 3.14 4.94
N GLY A 116 7.78 3.77 5.99
CA GLY A 116 8.36 4.97 6.57
C GLY A 116 8.10 6.18 5.70
N PHE A 117 8.55 7.37 6.13
CA PHE A 117 8.13 8.58 5.43
C PHE A 117 9.06 9.09 4.33
N ARG A 118 10.31 8.63 4.28
CA ARG A 118 11.25 8.96 3.19
C ARG A 118 11.33 7.89 2.09
N GLY A 119 10.61 6.78 2.24
CA GLY A 119 10.50 5.74 1.20
C GLY A 119 11.71 4.79 1.11
N GLU A 120 12.50 4.68 2.17
CA GLU A 120 13.73 3.88 2.21
C GLU A 120 13.52 2.45 2.76
N ALA A 121 12.34 2.12 3.30
CA ALA A 121 12.08 0.81 3.91
C ALA A 121 11.31 -0.15 2.96
N ALA A 122 11.66 -1.45 3.02
CA ALA A 122 11.04 -2.52 2.24
C ALA A 122 9.58 -2.83 2.67
N ASP A 123 8.86 -3.63 1.89
CA ASP A 123 7.50 -4.08 2.21
C ASP A 123 7.43 -4.87 3.51
N GLY A 124 6.45 -4.55 4.37
CA GLY A 124 6.27 -5.17 5.68
C GLY A 124 7.39 -4.90 6.70
N ALA A 125 8.36 -4.03 6.39
CA ALA A 125 9.44 -3.70 7.32
C ALA A 125 8.93 -2.85 8.50
N THR A 126 9.31 -3.22 9.71
CA THR A 126 9.07 -2.40 10.90
C THR A 126 9.92 -1.14 10.83
N ILE A 127 9.28 0.03 10.70
CA ILE A 127 9.98 1.31 10.90
C ILE A 127 10.17 1.49 12.40
N LYS A 128 11.41 1.73 12.81
CA LYS A 128 11.72 2.06 14.20
C LYS A 128 11.45 3.53 14.44
N ASP A 129 10.92 3.83 15.63
CA ASP A 129 10.91 5.19 16.15
C ASP A 129 12.33 5.77 16.13
N GLY A 130 12.43 7.05 15.83
CA GLY A 130 13.73 7.69 15.67
C GLY A 130 13.65 9.19 15.49
N LYS A 131 14.70 9.73 14.89
CA LYS A 131 14.83 11.15 14.56
C LYS A 131 15.09 11.24 13.06
N ASP A 132 14.39 12.15 12.41
CA ASP A 132 14.67 12.45 11.02
C ASP A 132 16.04 13.15 10.90
N GLU A 133 16.95 12.61 10.10
CA GLU A 133 18.31 13.15 9.98
C GLU A 133 18.33 14.57 9.40
N ARG A 134 17.41 14.87 8.47
CA ARG A 134 17.37 16.18 7.82
C ARG A 134 16.77 17.28 8.69
N THR A 135 15.64 17.02 9.33
CA THR A 135 14.89 18.03 10.10
C THR A 135 15.17 17.98 11.60
N GLY A 136 15.79 16.90 12.07
CA GLY A 136 15.99 16.62 13.48
C GLY A 136 14.70 16.36 14.26
N LYS A 137 13.55 16.17 13.60
CA LYS A 137 12.26 15.98 14.27
C LYS A 137 12.02 14.52 14.66
N PRO A 138 11.28 14.26 15.76
CA PRO A 138 10.89 12.91 16.14
C PRO A 138 10.05 12.24 15.04
N VAL A 139 10.36 10.97 14.74
CA VAL A 139 9.64 10.12 13.79
C VAL A 139 9.04 8.95 14.55
N ARG A 140 7.74 8.73 14.39
CA ARG A 140 6.99 7.63 15.00
C ARG A 140 6.39 6.74 13.93
N SER A 141 6.49 5.43 14.14
CA SER A 141 5.88 4.44 13.25
C SER A 141 4.41 4.23 13.59
N LEU A 142 3.54 4.32 12.59
CA LEU A 142 2.12 3.94 12.66
C LEU A 142 1.87 2.60 11.94
N TYR A 143 2.83 1.66 12.08
CA TYR A 143 2.76 0.32 11.49
C TYR A 143 3.14 -0.77 12.50
N GLY A 144 2.77 -2.03 12.20
CA GLY A 144 3.05 -3.16 13.07
C GLY A 144 2.24 -3.14 14.37
N ALA A 145 2.93 -3.07 15.51
CA ALA A 145 2.32 -3.11 16.85
C ALA A 145 1.52 -1.83 17.15
N THR A 146 1.94 -0.69 16.61
CA THR A 146 1.31 0.61 16.87
C THR A 146 0.75 1.16 15.57
N LYS A 147 -0.55 1.01 15.33
CA LYS A 147 -1.23 1.54 14.14
C LYS A 147 -2.01 2.83 14.42
N LYS A 148 -2.38 3.02 15.68
CA LYS A 148 -3.09 4.20 16.19
C LYS A 148 -2.12 5.05 17.02
N PRO A 149 -2.00 6.36 16.77
CA PRO A 149 -1.21 7.25 17.61
C PRO A 149 -1.66 7.14 19.08
N THR A 150 -0.71 6.99 20.00
CA THR A 150 -1.02 6.93 21.44
C THR A 150 -1.21 8.34 22.02
N ALA A 151 -1.75 8.44 23.23
CA ALA A 151 -1.91 9.71 23.93
C ALA A 151 -0.55 10.41 24.11
N GLU A 152 0.48 9.65 24.46
CA GLU A 152 1.86 10.11 24.68
C GLU A 152 2.46 10.65 23.39
N MET A 153 2.22 9.97 22.26
CA MET A 153 2.67 10.45 20.94
C MET A 153 2.04 11.80 20.56
N LEU A 154 0.85 12.10 21.08
CA LEU A 154 0.09 13.30 20.76
C LEU A 154 0.18 14.39 21.83
N GLN A 155 0.88 14.17 22.96
CA GLN A 155 0.94 15.12 24.07
C GLN A 155 1.44 16.52 23.64
N ASP A 156 2.37 16.54 22.67
CA ASP A 156 3.00 17.73 22.14
C ASP A 156 2.45 18.17 20.77
N VAL A 157 1.23 17.76 20.43
CA VAL A 157 0.57 18.06 19.16
C VAL A 157 -0.74 18.79 19.40
N ASP A 158 -0.92 19.96 18.80
CA ASP A 158 -2.16 20.74 18.88
C ASP A 158 -3.06 20.50 17.66
N VAL A 159 -2.48 20.10 16.52
CA VAL A 159 -3.20 19.79 15.27
C VAL A 159 -2.46 18.70 14.50
N LEU A 160 -3.21 17.76 13.94
CA LEU A 160 -2.69 16.73 13.05
C LEU A 160 -2.95 17.11 11.59
N VAL A 161 -1.94 16.96 10.74
CA VAL A 161 -2.05 17.13 9.28
C VAL A 161 -1.83 15.76 8.64
N PHE A 162 -2.78 15.29 7.85
CA PHE A 162 -2.67 14.07 7.06
C PHE A 162 -2.49 14.43 5.58
N ASP A 163 -1.40 13.96 4.97
CA ASP A 163 -1.11 14.16 3.55
C ASP A 163 -0.44 12.90 3.01
N ILE A 164 -1.19 11.99 2.40
CA ILE A 164 -0.66 10.76 1.80
C ILE A 164 -1.43 10.45 0.52
N GLN A 165 -0.71 10.11 -0.55
CA GLN A 165 -1.32 9.66 -1.80
C GLN A 165 -1.81 8.21 -1.66
N ASP A 166 -3.12 8.01 -1.82
CA ASP A 166 -3.76 6.69 -1.88
C ASP A 166 -3.91 6.22 -3.35
N VAL A 167 -4.42 4.99 -3.54
CA VAL A 167 -4.67 4.39 -4.86
C VAL A 167 -6.15 4.06 -5.13
N GLY A 168 -7.06 4.35 -4.20
CA GLY A 168 -8.50 4.23 -4.42
C GLY A 168 -9.09 2.85 -4.20
N THR A 169 -8.40 2.00 -3.43
CA THR A 169 -8.83 0.64 -3.15
C THR A 169 -8.88 0.36 -1.65
N ARG A 170 -9.91 -0.33 -1.19
CA ARG A 170 -10.18 -0.58 0.25
C ARG A 170 -9.03 -1.26 1.01
N PHE A 171 -8.28 -2.12 0.34
CA PHE A 171 -7.17 -2.86 0.94
C PHE A 171 -5.81 -2.14 0.85
N TYR A 172 -5.78 -0.91 0.35
CA TYR A 172 -4.61 -0.04 0.48
C TYR A 172 -4.68 0.71 1.80
N THR A 173 -3.74 0.43 2.71
CA THR A 173 -3.97 0.65 4.16
C THR A 173 -3.77 2.09 4.64
N TYR A 174 -3.46 3.04 3.76
CA TYR A 174 -3.31 4.44 4.16
C TYR A 174 -4.63 5.07 4.64
N ILE A 175 -5.77 4.67 4.07
CA ILE A 175 -7.09 5.05 4.60
C ILE A 175 -7.39 4.43 5.97
N SER A 176 -6.81 3.27 6.28
CA SER A 176 -6.88 2.64 7.60
C SER A 176 -6.02 3.39 8.62
N THR A 177 -4.81 3.82 8.22
CA THR A 177 -4.00 4.74 9.04
C THR A 177 -4.74 6.05 9.29
N MET A 178 -5.36 6.65 8.26
CA MET A 178 -6.16 7.87 8.39
C MET A 178 -7.29 7.69 9.40
N HIS A 179 -8.01 6.58 9.35
CA HIS A 179 -9.06 6.25 10.33
C HIS A 179 -8.52 6.26 11.77
N TYR A 180 -7.39 5.59 12.02
CA TYR A 180 -6.82 5.56 13.37
C TYR A 180 -6.28 6.93 13.82
N VAL A 181 -5.73 7.74 12.91
CA VAL A 181 -5.33 9.12 13.20
C VAL A 181 -6.56 9.95 13.59
N MET A 182 -7.65 9.87 12.83
CA MET A 182 -8.90 10.55 13.15
C MET A 182 -9.48 10.09 14.48
N GLU A 183 -9.44 8.79 14.77
CA GLU A 183 -9.93 8.23 16.03
C GLU A 183 -9.10 8.71 17.22
N ALA A 184 -7.76 8.65 17.13
CA ALA A 184 -6.87 9.16 18.19
C ALA A 184 -7.04 10.67 18.40
N ALA A 185 -7.25 11.42 17.31
CA ALA A 185 -7.51 12.85 17.39
C ALA A 185 -8.86 13.14 18.09
N ALA A 186 -9.92 12.39 17.77
CA ALA A 186 -11.21 12.49 18.43
C ALA A 186 -11.12 12.14 19.93
N ASP A 187 -10.33 11.10 20.29
CA ASP A 187 -10.11 10.71 21.68
C ASP A 187 -9.43 11.81 22.50
N GLN A 188 -8.54 12.58 21.88
CA GLN A 188 -7.72 13.61 22.54
C GLN A 188 -8.21 15.04 22.29
N GLY A 189 -9.36 15.22 21.63
CA GLY A 189 -9.91 16.54 21.29
C GLY A 189 -9.06 17.37 20.33
N LYS A 190 -8.23 16.73 19.50
CA LYS A 190 -7.29 17.40 18.57
C LYS A 190 -7.92 17.57 17.18
N PRO A 191 -7.82 18.74 16.53
CA PRO A 191 -8.22 18.91 15.15
C PRO A 191 -7.34 18.14 14.18
N VAL A 192 -7.95 17.71 13.06
CA VAL A 192 -7.29 17.03 11.94
C VAL A 192 -7.52 17.84 10.67
N ILE A 193 -6.45 18.09 9.92
CA ILE A 193 -6.47 18.69 8.59
C ILE A 193 -6.05 17.63 7.58
N VAL A 194 -6.91 17.28 6.64
CA VAL A 194 -6.57 16.40 5.51
C VAL A 194 -6.23 17.27 4.30
N LEU A 195 -5.00 17.15 3.81
CA LEU A 195 -4.57 17.77 2.56
C LEU A 195 -4.91 16.79 1.44
N ASP A 196 -6.00 17.07 0.72
CA ASP A 196 -6.58 16.08 -0.16
C ASP A 196 -5.73 15.85 -1.42
N ARG A 197 -5.83 14.66 -1.99
CA ARG A 197 -5.11 14.23 -3.20
C ARG A 197 -6.05 13.48 -4.15
N PRO A 198 -5.84 13.60 -5.48
CA PRO A 198 -6.63 12.86 -6.47
C PRO A 198 -6.61 11.35 -6.20
N ASN A 199 -7.75 10.70 -6.44
CA ASN A 199 -7.83 9.24 -6.43
C ASN A 199 -7.57 8.72 -7.87
N PRO A 200 -6.50 7.95 -8.13
CA PRO A 200 -6.21 7.42 -9.47
C PRO A 200 -7.27 6.42 -9.97
N ASN A 201 -7.99 5.75 -9.06
CA ASN A 201 -9.16 4.91 -9.32
C ASN A 201 -10.48 5.62 -8.93
N GLY A 202 -10.48 6.97 -8.88
CA GLY A 202 -11.62 7.79 -8.47
C GLY A 202 -12.77 7.86 -9.47
N TRP A 203 -12.59 7.28 -10.65
CA TRP A 203 -13.45 7.41 -11.81
C TRP A 203 -14.52 6.34 -11.97
N TYR A 204 -14.58 5.40 -11.02
CA TYR A 204 -15.59 4.37 -10.95
C TYR A 204 -15.75 3.89 -9.51
N VAL A 205 -16.83 3.15 -9.24
CA VAL A 205 -17.14 2.59 -7.93
C VAL A 205 -17.61 1.16 -8.13
N ASP A 206 -16.93 0.19 -7.50
CA ASP A 206 -17.14 -1.22 -7.82
C ASP A 206 -16.66 -2.21 -6.74
N GLY A 207 -17.22 -3.42 -6.79
CA GLY A 207 -16.92 -4.54 -5.91
C GLY A 207 -17.84 -4.64 -4.68
N PRO A 208 -17.77 -5.78 -3.98
CA PRO A 208 -18.60 -6.04 -2.80
C PRO A 208 -18.29 -5.12 -1.63
N ILE A 209 -19.33 -4.78 -0.86
CA ILE A 209 -19.23 -4.02 0.39
C ILE A 209 -18.63 -4.90 1.49
N MET A 210 -17.76 -4.31 2.33
CA MET A 210 -17.18 -5.00 3.48
C MET A 210 -18.23 -5.30 4.55
N GLU A 211 -18.37 -6.58 4.90
CA GLU A 211 -19.19 -7.03 6.01
C GLU A 211 -18.43 -6.91 7.35
N PRO A 212 -19.12 -6.60 8.47
CA PRO A 212 -18.47 -6.40 9.77
C PRO A 212 -17.59 -7.57 10.24
N GLN A 213 -18.00 -8.83 9.99
CA GLN A 213 -17.24 -10.03 10.35
C GLN A 213 -15.88 -10.17 9.64
N HIS A 214 -15.66 -9.44 8.54
CA HIS A 214 -14.40 -9.50 7.78
C HIS A 214 -13.54 -8.25 7.94
N LYS A 215 -13.97 -7.32 8.80
CA LYS A 215 -13.24 -6.09 9.11
C LYS A 215 -11.83 -6.42 9.61
N SER A 216 -10.85 -5.75 9.03
CA SER A 216 -9.44 -5.87 9.39
C SER A 216 -8.69 -4.58 9.03
N PHE A 217 -7.38 -4.55 9.22
CA PHE A 217 -6.58 -3.38 8.81
C PHE A 217 -6.55 -3.16 7.30
N VAL A 218 -6.79 -4.20 6.49
CA VAL A 218 -6.94 -4.11 5.02
C VAL A 218 -8.39 -3.86 4.59
N GLY A 219 -9.27 -3.47 5.52
CA GLY A 219 -10.64 -3.11 5.21
C GLY A 219 -11.42 -2.78 6.47
N MET A 220 -11.42 -1.48 6.83
CA MET A 220 -11.96 -1.00 8.10
C MET A 220 -13.41 -0.51 8.03
N HIS A 221 -13.88 -0.20 6.82
CA HIS A 221 -15.13 0.53 6.58
C HIS A 221 -16.05 -0.26 5.65
N PRO A 222 -17.38 -0.11 5.78
CA PRO A 222 -18.36 -0.74 4.89
C PRO A 222 -18.41 -0.02 3.53
N ILE A 223 -17.27 -0.01 2.83
CA ILE A 223 -17.09 0.56 1.50
C ILE A 223 -16.78 -0.57 0.50
N PRO A 224 -17.02 -0.38 -0.81
CA PRO A 224 -16.69 -1.39 -1.82
C PRO A 224 -15.17 -1.49 -2.03
N ILE A 225 -14.72 -2.44 -2.86
CA ILE A 225 -13.28 -2.61 -3.16
C ILE A 225 -12.72 -1.33 -3.79
N VAL A 226 -13.39 -0.80 -4.81
CA VAL A 226 -13.08 0.50 -5.43
C VAL A 226 -14.11 1.49 -4.95
N HIS A 227 -13.71 2.36 -4.02
CA HIS A 227 -14.63 3.27 -3.33
C HIS A 227 -14.89 4.57 -4.09
N GLY A 228 -14.03 4.94 -5.06
CA GLY A 228 -14.23 6.12 -5.90
C GLY A 228 -14.24 7.45 -5.14
N LEU A 229 -13.69 7.51 -3.93
CA LEU A 229 -13.56 8.73 -3.12
C LEU A 229 -12.10 9.14 -3.01
N THR A 230 -11.82 10.43 -2.92
CA THR A 230 -10.52 10.91 -2.43
C THR A 230 -10.37 10.62 -0.93
N VAL A 231 -9.16 10.81 -0.39
CA VAL A 231 -8.93 10.63 1.06
C VAL A 231 -9.68 11.69 1.87
N GLY A 232 -9.83 12.91 1.35
CA GLY A 232 -10.61 13.98 1.97
C GLY A 232 -12.11 13.66 2.05
N GLU A 233 -12.70 13.20 0.95
CA GLU A 233 -14.11 12.79 0.93
C GLU A 233 -14.35 11.57 1.82
N LEU A 234 -13.44 10.60 1.80
CA LEU A 234 -13.53 9.43 2.67
C LEU A 234 -13.37 9.80 4.15
N ALA A 235 -12.51 10.75 4.50
CA ALA A 235 -12.43 11.28 5.87
C ALA A 235 -13.76 11.92 6.31
N GLN A 236 -14.39 12.71 5.44
CA GLN A 236 -15.71 13.28 5.73
C GLN A 236 -16.77 12.19 5.89
N MET A 237 -16.76 11.14 5.06
CA MET A 237 -17.66 10.00 5.17
C MET A 237 -17.46 9.23 6.47
N ILE A 238 -16.22 8.88 6.83
CA ILE A 238 -15.88 8.22 8.11
C ILE A 238 -16.43 9.02 9.29
N ASN A 239 -16.27 10.34 9.25
CA ASN A 239 -16.72 11.23 10.32
C ASN A 239 -18.25 11.39 10.34
N GLY A 240 -18.88 11.57 9.18
CA GLY A 240 -20.31 11.83 9.05
C GLY A 240 -21.20 10.60 9.30
N GLU A 241 -20.76 9.43 8.85
CA GLU A 241 -21.44 8.15 9.09
C GLU A 241 -21.05 7.54 10.47
N LYS A 242 -20.27 8.29 11.29
CA LYS A 242 -19.88 7.94 12.66
C LYS A 242 -19.18 6.59 12.78
N TRP A 243 -18.24 6.31 11.87
CA TRP A 243 -17.52 5.04 11.83
C TRP A 243 -16.34 4.93 12.80
N LEU A 244 -15.96 6.01 13.48
CA LEU A 244 -14.96 5.97 14.57
C LEU A 244 -15.54 5.27 15.80
N ALA A 245 -14.69 4.66 16.64
CA ALA A 245 -15.14 3.96 17.84
C ALA A 245 -16.05 4.82 18.73
N GLY A 246 -17.12 4.21 19.23
CA GLY A 246 -18.13 4.89 20.05
C GLY A 246 -18.97 5.92 19.30
N GLY A 247 -18.95 5.93 17.96
CA GLY A 247 -19.66 6.91 17.15
C GLY A 247 -19.09 8.33 17.27
N LYS A 248 -17.80 8.44 17.68
CA LYS A 248 -17.09 9.71 17.83
C LYS A 248 -16.91 10.40 16.49
N GLN A 249 -16.70 11.71 16.57
CA GLN A 249 -16.36 12.54 15.43
C GLN A 249 -15.13 13.39 15.78
N CYS A 250 -14.19 13.52 14.84
CA CYS A 250 -13.06 14.42 15.00
C CYS A 250 -13.38 15.81 14.43
N GLN A 251 -12.72 16.85 14.94
CA GLN A 251 -12.75 18.19 14.36
C GLN A 251 -11.96 18.19 13.05
N LEU A 252 -12.65 17.91 11.94
CA LEU A 252 -12.05 17.67 10.64
C LEU A 252 -12.12 18.92 9.75
N THR A 253 -10.99 19.27 9.14
CA THR A 253 -10.92 20.21 8.01
C THR A 253 -10.31 19.48 6.82
N VAL A 254 -10.88 19.65 5.63
CA VAL A 254 -10.33 19.10 4.38
C VAL A 254 -9.93 20.25 3.47
N ILE A 255 -8.72 20.20 2.93
CA ILE A 255 -8.23 21.15 1.94
C ILE A 255 -8.37 20.48 0.56
N PRO A 256 -9.39 20.84 -0.24
CA PRO A 256 -9.71 20.11 -1.46
C PRO A 256 -8.71 20.36 -2.57
N VAL A 257 -8.61 19.40 -3.49
CA VAL A 257 -7.84 19.52 -4.72
C VAL A 257 -8.49 20.56 -5.63
N GLN A 258 -7.71 21.49 -6.16
CA GLN A 258 -8.18 22.40 -7.22
C GLN A 258 -8.04 21.73 -8.58
N GLY A 259 -9.04 21.89 -9.46
CA GLY A 259 -8.99 21.39 -10.84
C GLY A 259 -9.19 19.88 -11.01
N TYR A 260 -9.73 19.19 -9.99
CA TYR A 260 -10.02 17.77 -10.04
C TYR A 260 -11.53 17.49 -10.14
N THR A 261 -11.87 16.46 -10.88
CA THR A 261 -13.21 15.84 -10.94
C THR A 261 -13.03 14.33 -10.86
N HIS A 262 -14.09 13.59 -10.55
CA HIS A 262 -14.00 12.13 -10.62
C HIS A 262 -13.82 11.60 -12.05
N ALA A 263 -14.03 12.40 -13.10
CA ALA A 263 -13.67 12.01 -14.48
C ALA A 263 -12.16 12.15 -14.77
N THR A 264 -11.40 12.87 -13.94
CA THR A 264 -9.97 13.13 -14.14
C THR A 264 -9.16 11.84 -13.99
N ARG A 265 -8.45 11.43 -15.05
CA ARG A 265 -7.44 10.37 -14.99
C ARG A 265 -6.15 10.94 -14.44
N TYR A 266 -5.77 10.53 -13.22
CA TYR A 266 -4.60 11.04 -12.52
C TYR A 266 -3.49 9.99 -12.46
N GLU A 267 -2.32 10.35 -13.00
CA GLU A 267 -1.11 9.54 -12.89
C GLU A 267 -0.28 10.02 -11.71
N LEU A 268 0.16 9.09 -10.85
CA LEU A 268 0.86 9.43 -9.63
C LEU A 268 2.28 9.89 -9.97
N PRO A 269 2.72 11.07 -9.47
CA PRO A 269 4.06 11.56 -9.74
C PRO A 269 5.15 10.80 -8.99
N VAL A 270 4.76 10.13 -7.90
CA VAL A 270 5.62 9.32 -7.04
C VAL A 270 4.94 7.97 -6.84
N ARG A 271 5.67 6.87 -7.04
CA ARG A 271 5.14 5.53 -6.78
C ARG A 271 4.66 5.41 -5.33
N PRO A 272 3.45 4.88 -5.07
CA PRO A 272 2.87 4.89 -3.75
C PRO A 272 3.43 3.77 -2.86
N SER A 273 3.89 2.66 -3.46
CA SER A 273 4.63 1.59 -2.76
C SER A 273 5.71 0.97 -3.67
N PRO A 274 6.66 0.20 -3.11
CA PRO A 274 7.68 -0.49 -3.91
C PRO A 274 7.12 -1.43 -4.98
N ASN A 275 5.97 -2.07 -4.71
CA ASN A 275 5.32 -3.01 -5.63
C ASN A 275 4.21 -2.39 -6.49
N LEU A 276 3.96 -1.09 -6.42
CA LEU A 276 3.12 -0.37 -7.38
C LEU A 276 3.99 0.62 -8.18
N PRO A 277 4.86 0.12 -9.06
CA PRO A 277 5.96 0.92 -9.63
C PRO A 277 5.50 1.96 -10.65
N ASN A 278 4.31 1.80 -11.25
CA ASN A 278 3.86 2.61 -12.37
C ASN A 278 2.30 2.74 -12.39
N PRO A 279 1.74 3.65 -13.23
CA PRO A 279 0.29 3.84 -13.33
C PRO A 279 -0.49 2.60 -13.76
N HIS A 280 0.12 1.72 -14.56
CA HIS A 280 -0.52 0.50 -15.04
C HIS A 280 -0.76 -0.49 -13.90
N ALA A 281 0.26 -0.77 -13.08
CA ALA A 281 0.13 -1.57 -11.86
C ALA A 281 -0.93 -1.01 -10.91
N VAL A 282 -1.02 0.31 -10.77
CA VAL A 282 -2.08 0.98 -9.96
C VAL A 282 -3.48 0.72 -10.52
N SER A 283 -3.64 0.73 -11.85
CA SER A 283 -4.94 0.44 -12.48
C SER A 283 -5.36 -1.02 -12.31
N LEU A 284 -4.40 -1.95 -12.30
CA LEU A 284 -4.64 -3.38 -12.13
C LEU A 284 -4.80 -3.79 -10.66
N TYR A 285 -4.33 -2.98 -9.72
CA TYR A 285 -4.25 -3.33 -8.30
C TYR A 285 -5.59 -3.77 -7.70
N ALA A 286 -6.69 -3.07 -8.02
CA ALA A 286 -8.03 -3.42 -7.53
C ALA A 286 -8.43 -4.86 -7.90
N THR A 287 -8.05 -5.30 -9.09
CA THR A 287 -8.36 -6.63 -9.63
C THR A 287 -7.35 -7.67 -9.12
N LEU A 288 -6.06 -7.38 -9.22
CA LEU A 288 -5.01 -8.37 -8.96
C LEU A 288 -4.73 -8.59 -7.47
N CYS A 289 -4.96 -7.59 -6.61
CA CYS A 289 -4.70 -7.75 -5.18
C CYS A 289 -5.58 -8.84 -4.52
N LEU A 290 -6.71 -9.21 -5.12
CA LEU A 290 -7.50 -10.36 -4.65
C LEU A 290 -6.72 -11.68 -4.67
N PHE A 291 -5.73 -11.81 -5.57
CA PHE A 291 -4.88 -13.00 -5.64
C PHE A 291 -3.91 -13.10 -4.45
N GLU A 292 -3.67 -12.03 -3.68
CA GLU A 292 -2.93 -12.15 -2.40
C GLU A 292 -3.68 -13.02 -1.38
N GLY A 293 -4.99 -13.19 -1.55
CA GLY A 293 -5.81 -14.16 -0.83
C GLY A 293 -5.81 -15.55 -1.46
N THR A 294 -4.94 -15.86 -2.41
CA THR A 294 -4.91 -17.13 -3.16
C THR A 294 -3.50 -17.75 -3.23
N ASP A 295 -3.35 -18.88 -3.92
CA ASP A 295 -2.04 -19.46 -4.24
C ASP A 295 -1.35 -18.81 -5.46
N VAL A 296 -1.97 -17.83 -6.11
CA VAL A 296 -1.45 -17.18 -7.31
C VAL A 296 -0.52 -16.02 -6.94
N SER A 297 0.68 -16.00 -7.53
CA SER A 297 1.60 -14.88 -7.45
C SER A 297 1.12 -13.73 -8.34
N VAL A 298 1.18 -12.52 -7.81
CA VAL A 298 0.91 -11.25 -8.54
C VAL A 298 2.21 -10.59 -9.05
N GLY A 299 3.29 -11.36 -9.20
CA GLY A 299 4.56 -10.84 -9.71
C GLY A 299 5.44 -10.11 -8.69
N ARG A 300 5.09 -10.09 -7.39
CA ARG A 300 6.04 -9.66 -6.34
C ARG A 300 7.32 -10.50 -6.43
N GLY A 301 8.48 -9.88 -6.27
CA GLY A 301 9.77 -10.55 -6.50
C GLY A 301 10.19 -10.65 -7.97
N THR A 302 9.55 -9.88 -8.85
CA THR A 302 9.94 -9.67 -10.25
C THR A 302 10.10 -8.17 -10.53
N GLU A 303 10.36 -7.79 -11.78
CA GLU A 303 10.39 -6.39 -12.23
C GLU A 303 9.01 -5.81 -12.53
N PHE A 304 7.95 -6.63 -12.49
CA PHE A 304 6.60 -6.28 -12.93
C PHE A 304 5.51 -6.71 -11.92
N PRO A 305 5.64 -6.32 -10.63
CA PRO A 305 4.62 -6.61 -9.63
C PRO A 305 3.29 -5.94 -9.98
N PHE A 306 2.19 -6.67 -9.77
CA PHE A 306 0.82 -6.30 -10.15
C PHE A 306 0.63 -6.01 -11.64
N GLU A 307 1.49 -6.55 -12.50
CA GLU A 307 1.32 -6.51 -13.96
C GLU A 307 1.41 -7.91 -14.58
N VAL A 308 1.54 -8.95 -13.75
CA VAL A 308 1.49 -10.36 -14.15
C VAL A 308 0.79 -11.18 -13.07
N ILE A 309 0.28 -12.35 -13.46
CA ILE A 309 -0.27 -13.33 -12.52
C ILE A 309 0.14 -14.73 -12.92
N GLY A 310 0.44 -15.60 -11.96
CA GLY A 310 0.86 -16.97 -12.25
C GLY A 310 1.01 -17.84 -11.01
N ALA A 311 0.92 -19.16 -11.17
CA ALA A 311 1.19 -20.11 -10.11
C ALA A 311 1.77 -21.41 -10.66
N PRO A 312 2.50 -22.21 -9.86
CA PRO A 312 2.91 -23.56 -10.26
C PRO A 312 1.72 -24.51 -10.47
N THR A 313 0.57 -24.21 -9.88
CA THR A 313 -0.68 -24.98 -9.95
C THR A 313 -1.47 -24.70 -11.23
N GLN A 314 -1.07 -23.72 -12.04
CA GLN A 314 -1.69 -23.40 -13.32
C GLN A 314 -1.14 -24.27 -14.46
N PRO A 315 -1.90 -24.51 -15.55
CA PRO A 315 -1.43 -25.29 -16.69
C PRO A 315 -0.18 -24.69 -17.33
N SER A 316 0.77 -25.54 -17.73
CA SER A 316 1.99 -25.11 -18.43
C SER A 316 1.72 -24.54 -19.84
N THR A 317 0.50 -24.72 -20.37
CA THR A 317 0.05 -24.16 -21.65
C THR A 317 -0.31 -22.67 -21.58
N ARG A 318 -0.26 -22.05 -20.39
CA ARG A 318 -0.42 -20.61 -20.22
C ARG A 318 0.64 -19.85 -21.05
N PRO A 319 0.30 -18.67 -21.61
CA PRO A 319 1.15 -17.98 -22.58
C PRO A 319 2.40 -17.34 -21.98
N PHE A 320 2.50 -17.25 -20.66
CA PHE A 320 3.62 -16.60 -19.96
C PHE A 320 4.07 -17.42 -18.76
N SER A 321 5.32 -17.25 -18.35
CA SER A 321 5.82 -17.78 -17.09
C SER A 321 6.90 -16.89 -16.48
N PHE A 322 7.01 -16.94 -15.15
CA PHE A 322 8.00 -16.17 -14.39
C PHE A 322 8.35 -16.90 -13.09
N THR A 323 9.48 -16.54 -12.49
CA THR A 323 9.94 -17.10 -11.21
C THR A 323 10.21 -15.97 -10.23
N PRO A 324 9.34 -15.76 -9.22
CA PRO A 324 9.57 -14.78 -8.16
C PRO A 324 10.88 -15.05 -7.40
N LYS A 325 11.65 -13.99 -7.12
CA LYS A 325 12.86 -14.05 -6.29
C LYS A 325 12.92 -12.86 -5.33
N PRO A 326 13.58 -12.97 -4.17
CA PRO A 326 13.71 -11.87 -3.23
C PRO A 326 14.35 -10.64 -3.90
N ASN A 327 13.75 -9.46 -3.68
CA ASN A 327 14.27 -8.18 -4.15
C ASN A 327 13.94 -7.07 -3.12
N PRO A 328 14.37 -5.81 -3.33
CA PRO A 328 14.11 -4.73 -2.38
C PRO A 328 12.62 -4.45 -2.12
N GLY A 329 11.74 -4.74 -3.10
CA GLY A 329 10.30 -4.59 -2.95
C GLY A 329 9.63 -5.77 -2.25
N SER A 330 10.22 -6.97 -2.27
CA SER A 330 9.67 -8.15 -1.60
C SER A 330 10.79 -9.12 -1.23
N THR A 331 11.17 -9.12 0.03
CA THR A 331 12.25 -9.99 0.56
C THR A 331 11.83 -11.45 0.70
N SER A 332 10.52 -11.71 0.75
CA SER A 332 9.93 -13.05 0.81
C SER A 332 8.68 -13.12 -0.09
N PRO A 333 8.85 -13.14 -1.43
CA PRO A 333 7.72 -13.06 -2.34
C PRO A 333 6.89 -14.35 -2.35
N PRO A 334 5.57 -14.27 -2.59
CA PRO A 334 4.75 -15.46 -2.85
C PRO A 334 5.32 -16.29 -4.01
N GLN A 335 5.30 -17.61 -3.85
CA GLN A 335 5.89 -18.57 -4.81
C GLN A 335 7.40 -18.37 -5.04
N ASN A 336 8.14 -17.90 -4.03
CA ASN A 336 9.59 -17.72 -4.06
C ASN A 336 10.33 -18.94 -4.66
N GLY A 337 11.10 -18.69 -5.72
CA GLY A 337 11.93 -19.69 -6.40
C GLY A 337 11.16 -20.69 -7.26
N LYS A 338 9.82 -20.61 -7.33
CA LYS A 338 8.99 -21.56 -8.08
C LYS A 338 8.60 -20.97 -9.44
N LEU A 339 8.72 -21.78 -10.49
CA LEU A 339 8.23 -21.41 -11.82
C LEU A 339 6.70 -21.32 -11.80
N CYS A 340 6.19 -20.14 -12.14
CA CYS A 340 4.78 -19.82 -12.18
C CYS A 340 4.32 -19.73 -13.63
N TYR A 341 3.26 -20.46 -14.00
CA TYR A 341 2.63 -20.37 -15.32
C TYR A 341 1.43 -19.42 -15.26
N GLY A 342 1.26 -18.56 -16.25
CA GLY A 342 0.21 -17.56 -16.21
C GLY A 342 0.20 -16.55 -17.35
N GLU A 343 -0.09 -15.30 -17.04
CA GLU A 343 -0.39 -14.24 -18.01
C GLU A 343 0.43 -12.98 -17.74
N ASP A 344 0.88 -12.36 -18.83
CA ASP A 344 1.54 -11.05 -18.84
C ASP A 344 0.51 -9.96 -19.15
N LEU A 345 0.21 -9.12 -18.17
CA LEU A 345 -0.81 -8.08 -18.28
C LEU A 345 -0.22 -6.70 -18.58
N ARG A 346 1.10 -6.53 -18.69
CA ARG A 346 1.79 -5.24 -18.90
C ARG A 346 1.33 -4.45 -20.13
N LYS A 347 0.67 -5.12 -21.07
CA LYS A 347 0.14 -4.53 -22.31
C LYS A 347 -1.38 -4.40 -22.30
N THR A 348 -2.03 -4.66 -21.18
CA THR A 348 -3.46 -4.39 -21.02
C THR A 348 -3.67 -2.89 -20.86
N GLY A 349 -4.80 -2.35 -21.35
CA GLY A 349 -5.09 -0.92 -21.18
C GLY A 349 -5.36 -0.57 -19.71
N ASN A 350 -5.27 0.72 -19.37
CA ASN A 350 -5.48 1.23 -17.99
C ASN A 350 -6.97 1.41 -17.61
N ASP A 351 -7.89 1.30 -18.56
CA ASP A 351 -9.33 1.56 -18.36
C ASP A 351 -10.17 0.28 -18.18
N MET A 352 -9.54 -0.84 -17.79
CA MET A 352 -10.23 -2.13 -17.62
C MET A 352 -11.29 -2.10 -16.51
N GLY A 353 -11.10 -1.24 -15.50
CA GLY A 353 -11.89 -1.25 -14.29
C GLY A 353 -11.68 -2.53 -13.46
N PHE A 354 -12.52 -2.71 -12.45
CA PHE A 354 -12.47 -3.89 -11.59
C PHE A 354 -13.17 -5.08 -12.26
N THR A 355 -12.50 -6.22 -12.32
CA THR A 355 -13.05 -7.45 -12.92
C THR A 355 -12.67 -8.70 -12.13
N LEU A 356 -13.57 -9.68 -12.09
CA LEU A 356 -13.31 -11.02 -11.55
C LEU A 356 -12.88 -12.04 -12.62
N ARG A 357 -12.82 -11.65 -13.89
CA ARG A 357 -12.51 -12.54 -15.02
C ARG A 357 -11.27 -13.41 -14.77
N TYR A 358 -10.18 -12.79 -14.34
CA TYR A 358 -8.93 -13.49 -14.07
C TYR A 358 -9.05 -14.45 -12.90
N LEU A 359 -9.69 -14.02 -11.80
CA LEU A 359 -9.84 -14.84 -10.61
C LEU A 359 -10.68 -16.09 -10.88
N ILE A 360 -11.79 -15.93 -11.63
CA ILE A 360 -12.64 -17.03 -12.07
C ILE A 360 -11.86 -18.00 -12.96
N ASP A 361 -11.17 -17.49 -13.97
CA ASP A 361 -10.39 -18.30 -14.91
C ASP A 361 -9.25 -19.08 -14.21
N TYR A 362 -8.51 -18.43 -13.31
CA TYR A 362 -7.42 -19.06 -12.56
C TYR A 362 -7.93 -20.12 -11.59
N TYR A 363 -9.07 -19.90 -10.93
CA TYR A 363 -9.71 -20.93 -10.12
C TYR A 363 -10.15 -22.12 -10.98
N GLN A 364 -10.79 -21.86 -12.12
CA GLN A 364 -11.31 -22.89 -13.01
C GLN A 364 -10.22 -23.81 -13.57
N LYS A 365 -9.06 -23.24 -13.90
CA LYS A 365 -7.91 -23.95 -14.49
C LYS A 365 -6.88 -24.45 -13.48
N SER A 366 -7.01 -24.10 -12.19
CA SER A 366 -6.09 -24.57 -11.16
C SER A 366 -6.17 -26.08 -10.97
N SER A 367 -5.01 -26.74 -10.87
CA SER A 367 -4.90 -28.14 -10.47
C SER A 367 -5.09 -28.37 -8.96
N ALA A 368 -5.15 -27.29 -8.16
CA ALA A 368 -5.26 -27.33 -6.69
C ALA A 368 -6.45 -26.51 -6.18
N LYS A 369 -7.66 -26.79 -6.68
CA LYS A 369 -8.88 -26.02 -6.36
C LYS A 369 -9.23 -25.99 -4.87
N ASP A 370 -8.92 -27.05 -4.14
CA ASP A 370 -9.11 -27.19 -2.69
C ASP A 370 -8.24 -26.21 -1.88
N LYS A 371 -7.11 -25.77 -2.45
CA LYS A 371 -6.13 -24.89 -1.82
C LYS A 371 -6.05 -23.51 -2.47
N PHE A 372 -6.84 -23.26 -3.50
CA PHE A 372 -6.79 -22.02 -4.28
C PHE A 372 -7.04 -20.79 -3.42
N PHE A 373 -8.09 -20.80 -2.59
CA PHE A 373 -8.43 -19.68 -1.73
C PHE A 373 -7.79 -19.82 -0.34
N GLY A 374 -6.93 -18.88 0.02
CA GLY A 374 -6.31 -18.77 1.33
C GLY A 374 -7.25 -18.24 2.42
N LYS A 375 -6.77 -18.24 3.66
CA LYS A 375 -7.52 -17.78 4.85
C LYS A 375 -7.84 -16.28 4.88
N TYR A 376 -7.14 -15.47 4.10
CA TYR A 376 -7.27 -14.01 4.10
C TYR A 376 -8.16 -13.48 2.96
N PHE A 377 -8.68 -14.37 2.11
CA PHE A 377 -9.44 -13.98 0.93
C PHE A 377 -10.67 -13.13 1.29
N GLU A 378 -11.43 -13.50 2.32
CA GLU A 378 -12.60 -12.73 2.77
C GLU A 378 -12.23 -11.38 3.39
N GLN A 379 -11.01 -11.21 3.91
CA GLN A 379 -10.57 -9.90 4.39
C GLN A 379 -10.34 -8.92 3.22
N LEU A 380 -9.99 -9.45 2.03
CA LEU A 380 -9.81 -8.67 0.81
C LEU A 380 -11.14 -8.43 0.10
N THR A 381 -11.94 -9.49 -0.12
CA THR A 381 -13.26 -9.37 -0.76
C THR A 381 -14.30 -8.71 0.15
N GLY A 382 -14.17 -8.85 1.46
CA GLY A 382 -15.09 -8.31 2.45
C GLY A 382 -16.38 -9.12 2.63
N THR A 383 -16.50 -10.26 1.95
CA THR A 383 -17.69 -11.15 1.98
C THR A 383 -17.30 -12.56 1.52
N PRO A 384 -17.92 -13.63 2.06
CA PRO A 384 -17.68 -14.98 1.58
C PRO A 384 -18.37 -15.26 0.24
N THR A 385 -19.34 -14.42 -0.17
CA THR A 385 -20.16 -14.65 -1.37
C THR A 385 -19.33 -14.79 -2.64
N VAL A 386 -18.25 -14.00 -2.79
CA VAL A 386 -17.36 -14.10 -3.96
C VAL A 386 -16.77 -15.51 -4.08
N ARG A 387 -16.18 -16.03 -3.01
CA ARG A 387 -15.60 -17.38 -2.99
C ARG A 387 -16.67 -18.43 -3.29
N GLN A 388 -17.79 -18.37 -2.57
CA GLN A 388 -18.89 -19.33 -2.68
C GLN A 388 -19.43 -19.42 -4.11
N MET A 389 -19.65 -18.27 -4.75
CA MET A 389 -20.19 -18.23 -6.10
C MET A 389 -19.18 -18.68 -7.16
N ILE A 390 -17.89 -18.37 -7.01
CA ILE A 390 -16.83 -18.89 -7.90
C ILE A 390 -16.76 -20.42 -7.82
N ILE A 391 -16.79 -20.99 -6.61
CA ILE A 391 -16.81 -22.44 -6.41
C ILE A 391 -18.07 -23.07 -7.01
N ALA A 392 -19.22 -22.39 -6.91
CA ALA A 392 -20.48 -22.82 -7.51
C ALA A 392 -20.55 -22.62 -9.04
N GLY A 393 -19.45 -22.21 -9.70
CA GLY A 393 -19.38 -22.07 -11.15
C GLY A 393 -20.15 -20.87 -11.71
N LYS A 394 -20.43 -19.86 -10.88
CA LYS A 394 -21.15 -18.66 -11.30
C LYS A 394 -20.30 -17.78 -12.21
N SER A 395 -20.95 -17.19 -13.21
CA SER A 395 -20.33 -16.21 -14.10
C SER A 395 -20.02 -14.91 -13.36
N GLU A 396 -19.07 -14.12 -13.87
CA GLU A 396 -18.77 -12.80 -13.31
C GLU A 396 -20.03 -11.93 -13.21
N LYS A 397 -20.90 -11.96 -14.23
CA LYS A 397 -22.17 -11.21 -14.23
C LYS A 397 -23.05 -11.59 -13.05
N GLU A 398 -23.23 -12.88 -12.76
CA GLU A 398 -24.03 -13.35 -11.62
C GLU A 398 -23.40 -12.92 -10.29
N ILE A 399 -22.07 -13.03 -10.16
CA ILE A 399 -21.39 -12.63 -8.92
C ILE A 399 -21.55 -11.12 -8.68
N ARG A 400 -21.38 -10.31 -9.72
CA ARG A 400 -21.55 -8.84 -9.65
C ARG A 400 -22.97 -8.45 -9.29
N GLN A 401 -23.98 -9.14 -9.86
CA GLN A 401 -25.38 -8.93 -9.51
C GLN A 401 -25.67 -9.17 -8.03
N ALA A 402 -24.94 -10.09 -7.37
CA ALA A 402 -25.14 -10.37 -5.96
C ALA A 402 -24.77 -9.20 -5.04
N TRP A 403 -23.76 -8.39 -5.39
CA TRP A 403 -23.38 -7.23 -4.57
C TRP A 403 -23.96 -5.89 -5.04
N GLU A 404 -24.55 -5.82 -6.23
CA GLU A 404 -25.09 -4.57 -6.78
C GLU A 404 -26.10 -3.87 -5.86
N PRO A 405 -27.00 -4.56 -5.12
CA PRO A 405 -27.90 -3.88 -4.19
C PRO A 405 -27.17 -3.08 -3.11
N ALA A 406 -26.16 -3.68 -2.48
CA ALA A 406 -25.36 -3.02 -1.44
C ALA A 406 -24.45 -1.93 -2.04
N LEU A 407 -23.90 -2.18 -3.22
CA LEU A 407 -23.11 -1.19 -3.98
C LEU A 407 -23.96 0.03 -4.37
N GLY A 408 -25.21 -0.18 -4.77
CA GLY A 408 -26.16 0.88 -5.08
C GLY A 408 -26.47 1.76 -3.87
N GLN A 409 -26.66 1.16 -2.68
CA GLN A 409 -26.83 1.90 -1.43
C GLN A 409 -25.59 2.74 -1.10
N TYR A 410 -24.39 2.17 -1.25
CA TYR A 410 -23.15 2.90 -1.07
C TYR A 410 -23.03 4.08 -2.05
N LYS A 411 -23.31 3.88 -3.34
CA LYS A 411 -23.28 4.95 -4.35
C LYS A 411 -24.20 6.13 -3.98
N GLN A 412 -25.36 5.88 -3.35
CA GLN A 412 -26.23 6.95 -2.86
C GLN A 412 -25.67 7.63 -1.60
N MET A 413 -25.12 6.86 -0.65
CA MET A 413 -24.46 7.39 0.55
C MET A 413 -23.26 8.28 0.18
N ARG A 414 -22.45 7.84 -0.78
CA ARG A 414 -21.26 8.53 -1.31
C ARG A 414 -21.55 9.97 -1.74
N LYS A 415 -22.70 10.22 -2.37
CA LYS A 415 -23.08 11.56 -2.89
C LYS A 415 -23.13 12.66 -1.82
N LYS A 416 -23.37 12.31 -0.55
CA LYS A 416 -23.39 13.28 0.56
C LYS A 416 -22.01 13.88 0.85
N TYR A 417 -20.95 13.20 0.43
CA TYR A 417 -19.57 13.49 0.82
C TYR A 417 -18.68 13.89 -0.36
N LEU A 418 -19.24 14.01 -1.56
CA LEU A 418 -18.48 14.41 -2.73
C LEU A 418 -18.06 15.89 -2.62
N LEU A 419 -16.78 16.14 -2.77
CA LEU A 419 -16.17 17.47 -2.87
C LEU A 419 -15.99 17.88 -4.35
N TYR A 420 -16.05 16.90 -5.26
CA TYR A 420 -15.77 17.09 -6.67
C TYR A 420 -16.95 16.64 -7.54
N PRO A 421 -17.11 17.20 -8.75
CA PRO A 421 -18.08 16.69 -9.70
C PRO A 421 -17.89 15.18 -9.93
N ASP A 422 -18.97 14.42 -9.81
CA ASP A 422 -18.95 12.97 -9.99
C ASP A 422 -18.68 12.58 -11.46
N PHE A 423 -18.26 11.33 -11.68
CA PHE A 423 -18.13 10.79 -13.03
C PHE A 423 -19.53 10.57 -13.64
N LYS A 424 -19.69 10.89 -14.93
CA LYS A 424 -20.95 10.69 -15.65
C LYS A 424 -21.14 9.24 -16.07
#